data_AF-A0A928MKN2-F1
#
_entry.id   AF-A0A928MKN2-F1
#
_cell.length_a   1.000
_cell.length_b   1.000
_cell.length_c   1.000
_cell.angle_alpha   90.00
_cell.angle_beta   90.00
_cell.angle_gamma   90.00
#
_symmetry.space_group_name_H-M   'P 1'
#
loop_
_entity.id
_entity.type
_entity.pdbx_description
1 polymer ?
#
loop_
_entity_poly.entity_id
_entity_poly.type
_entity_poly.pdbx_seq_one_letter_code
_entity_poly.pdbx_strand_id
1 'polypeptide(L)'
;MMQSIYTLELDLHLFEGEGGDGGTGAAAEGAPQAPVYTSTRAKKGADLSNVVYGKQTVTTDATDTQTGDAGQEHNGVQTTSSTKEEREAAYRNLMRGEYADLYARDMERTAARKTKENTDLHARLDAVMPTIQTLAQKYHVDLNDLPKAMETIFASMDDDVEFWAEEAAEHNMDVDAYKEYRRMERQNRELVEREARQRGESQAQQQLARWNSEAEQLRAKFPGFDLQREAQDPNFQAMLRAGVPMEHAYKVLHMDEIVNQERMTTAAATEERVVANVRARGARPKEAGNATSSAFVTKNDVSKLTKADRAEIARRAARGEKISF
;
A
#
# COMPACT_ATOMS: atom_id res chain seq x y z
N MET A 1 -8.60 6.47 -30.16
CA MET A 1 -7.53 5.95 -29.28
C MET A 1 -8.13 5.77 -27.90
N MET A 2 -8.64 4.56 -27.60
CA MET A 2 -9.08 4.17 -26.26
C MET A 2 -7.92 3.40 -25.64
N GLN A 3 -7.35 3.92 -24.55
CA GLN A 3 -6.32 3.23 -23.81
C GLN A 3 -6.94 2.04 -23.06
N SER A 4 -6.23 0.91 -23.14
CA SER A 4 -6.59 -0.36 -22.53
C SER A 4 -6.65 -0.20 -21.01
N ILE A 5 -7.85 -0.27 -20.45
CA ILE A 5 -8.08 -0.29 -19.00
C ILE A 5 -7.71 -1.70 -18.54
N TYR A 6 -6.61 -1.84 -17.79
CA TYR A 6 -6.27 -3.09 -17.12
C TYR A 6 -7.39 -3.41 -16.11
N THR A 7 -8.09 -4.51 -16.34
CA THR A 7 -9.08 -5.07 -15.41
C THR A 7 -8.35 -5.61 -14.19
N LEU A 8 -8.29 -4.82 -13.12
CA LEU A 8 -7.90 -5.27 -11.79
C LEU A 8 -9.04 -6.13 -11.24
N GLU A 9 -8.84 -7.45 -11.13
CA GLU A 9 -9.67 -8.33 -10.29
C GLU A 9 -9.35 -8.05 -8.82
N LEU A 10 -9.80 -6.90 -8.32
CA LEU A 10 -9.94 -6.67 -6.88
C LEU A 10 -11.36 -7.07 -6.52
N ASP A 11 -11.52 -8.06 -5.64
CA ASP A 11 -12.82 -8.46 -5.09
C ASP A 11 -13.42 -7.30 -4.29
N LEU A 12 -14.26 -6.51 -4.96
CA LEU A 12 -14.90 -5.30 -4.43
C LEU A 12 -16.02 -5.59 -3.40
N HIS A 13 -16.43 -6.85 -3.26
CA HIS A 13 -17.44 -7.28 -2.28
C HIS A 13 -16.90 -7.47 -0.85
N LEU A 14 -15.61 -7.26 -0.62
CA LEU A 14 -14.98 -7.48 0.69
C LEU A 14 -14.87 -6.20 1.55
N PHE A 15 -15.48 -5.09 1.11
CA PHE A 15 -15.40 -3.77 1.75
C PHE A 15 -16.77 -3.20 2.18
N GLU A 16 -17.85 -3.97 2.14
CA GLU A 16 -19.19 -3.58 2.64
C GLU A 16 -19.30 -3.72 4.18
N GLY A 17 -18.39 -3.07 4.91
CA GLY A 17 -18.36 -3.06 6.38
C GLY A 17 -18.86 -1.74 6.98
N GLU A 18 -20.08 -1.77 7.51
CA GLU A 18 -20.69 -0.97 8.59
C GLU A 18 -20.04 0.38 9.00
N GLY A 19 -20.75 1.47 8.69
CA GLY A 19 -20.37 2.83 9.08
C GLY A 19 -20.61 3.14 10.57
N GLY A 20 -19.59 3.68 11.24
CA GLY A 20 -19.67 4.25 12.58
C GLY A 20 -19.36 5.75 12.58
N ASP A 21 -20.33 6.53 13.06
CA ASP A 21 -20.34 7.98 13.29
C ASP A 21 -19.52 8.40 14.54
N GLY A 22 -19.06 9.66 14.59
CA GLY A 22 -18.48 10.26 15.80
C GLY A 22 -17.53 11.43 15.54
N GLY A 23 -18.06 12.67 15.57
CA GLY A 23 -17.31 13.90 15.31
C GLY A 23 -16.80 14.70 16.52
N THR A 24 -16.42 15.94 16.18
CA THR A 24 -16.17 17.17 16.98
C THR A 24 -14.73 17.49 17.40
N GLY A 25 -14.31 18.73 17.10
CA GLY A 25 -12.95 19.27 17.30
C GLY A 25 -12.85 20.41 18.31
N ALA A 26 -11.67 21.02 18.44
CA ALA A 26 -11.46 22.39 18.95
C ALA A 26 -9.99 22.83 18.81
N ALA A 27 -9.79 24.11 18.45
CA ALA A 27 -8.52 24.82 18.34
C ALA A 27 -8.13 25.52 19.66
N ALA A 28 -6.83 25.85 19.84
CA ALA A 28 -6.38 27.04 20.59
C ALA A 28 -4.87 27.32 20.41
N GLU A 29 -4.54 28.59 20.14
CA GLU A 29 -3.22 29.23 20.12
C GLU A 29 -2.71 29.57 21.53
N GLY A 30 -1.40 29.91 21.65
CA GLY A 30 -0.92 30.83 22.70
C GLY A 30 0.49 30.56 23.27
N ALA A 31 1.49 31.31 22.80
CA ALA A 31 2.82 31.47 23.43
C ALA A 31 2.75 32.39 24.69
N PRO A 32 3.80 32.49 25.54
CA PRO A 32 4.86 33.49 25.27
C PRO A 32 6.29 33.18 25.80
N GLN A 33 7.24 33.99 25.31
CA GLN A 33 8.68 34.13 25.65
C GLN A 33 8.89 34.81 27.03
N ALA A 34 10.02 34.64 27.74
CA ALA A 34 11.30 35.41 27.69
C ALA A 34 12.01 35.24 29.09
N PRO A 35 13.24 35.72 29.42
CA PRO A 35 14.13 36.64 28.69
C PRO A 35 15.64 36.27 28.66
N VAL A 36 16.37 37.03 27.85
CA VAL A 36 17.84 37.09 27.77
C VAL A 36 18.36 38.17 28.72
N TYR A 37 19.41 37.89 29.49
CA TYR A 37 20.21 38.89 30.20
C TYR A 37 21.57 39.07 29.51
N THR A 38 21.90 40.31 29.20
CA THR A 38 23.23 40.76 28.80
C THR A 38 24.00 41.23 30.03
N SER A 39 25.31 40.95 30.10
CA SER A 39 26.35 41.90 30.54
C SER A 39 27.74 41.24 30.51
N THR A 40 28.71 42.09 30.23
CA THR A 40 30.13 41.89 29.93
C THR A 40 30.98 41.66 31.19
N ARG A 41 32.15 41.01 31.04
CA ARG A 41 33.49 41.52 31.44
C ARG A 41 34.53 40.39 31.57
N ALA A 42 35.63 40.56 30.85
CA ALA A 42 36.79 39.68 30.83
C ALA A 42 37.48 39.55 32.21
N LYS A 43 37.89 38.33 32.56
CA LYS A 43 39.00 38.04 33.48
C LYS A 43 39.93 37.04 32.81
N LYS A 44 41.14 37.51 32.52
CA LYS A 44 42.24 36.77 31.89
C LYS A 44 42.79 35.74 32.89
N GLY A 45 42.29 34.52 32.85
CA GLY A 45 42.90 33.33 33.43
C GLY A 45 43.18 32.36 32.27
N ALA A 46 44.38 31.78 32.20
CA ALA A 46 44.73 30.86 31.13
C ALA A 46 43.80 29.63 31.20
N ASP A 47 42.89 29.50 30.23
CA ASP A 47 41.99 28.36 30.11
C ASP A 47 42.78 27.09 29.78
N LEU A 48 42.90 26.21 30.77
CA LEU A 48 43.51 24.88 30.65
C LEU A 48 42.45 23.80 30.38
N SER A 49 41.22 24.19 30.04
CA SER A 49 40.12 23.28 29.65
C SER A 49 40.49 22.41 28.46
N ASN A 50 41.41 22.91 27.62
CA ASN A 50 41.77 22.23 26.40
C ASN A 50 43.06 21.41 26.55
N VAL A 51 43.48 21.01 27.75
CA VAL A 51 44.71 20.20 27.90
C VAL A 51 44.36 18.74 28.14
N VAL A 52 44.70 17.90 27.16
CA VAL A 52 44.52 16.44 27.19
C VAL A 52 45.83 15.79 27.64
N TYR A 53 45.77 14.70 28.40
CA TYR A 53 46.93 14.03 28.99
C TYR A 53 46.81 12.50 28.75
N GLY A 54 47.84 11.86 28.18
CA GLY A 54 47.93 10.39 27.97
C GLY A 54 48.01 9.91 26.49
N LYS A 55 48.32 8.62 26.28
CA LYS A 55 48.45 7.94 24.96
C LYS A 55 47.16 7.21 24.54
N GLN A 56 46.79 7.28 23.26
CA GLN A 56 45.67 6.54 22.64
C GLN A 56 46.19 5.49 21.64
N THR A 57 45.57 4.30 21.61
CA THR A 57 45.87 3.20 20.67
C THR A 57 44.75 3.02 19.65
N VAL A 58 45.10 2.91 18.37
CA VAL A 58 44.19 2.53 17.27
C VAL A 58 44.77 1.26 16.62
N THR A 59 43.93 0.25 16.40
CA THR A 59 44.24 -0.94 15.62
C THR A 59 43.35 -0.96 14.37
N THR A 60 44.01 -1.07 13.21
CA THR A 60 43.44 -1.31 11.89
C THR A 60 43.55 -2.78 11.55
N ASP A 61 42.53 -3.37 10.93
CA ASP A 61 42.73 -4.52 10.05
C ASP A 61 41.85 -4.38 8.81
N ALA A 62 42.47 -4.70 7.67
CA ALA A 62 41.89 -4.74 6.35
C ALA A 62 41.94 -6.18 5.83
N THR A 63 40.94 -6.60 5.08
CA THR A 63 41.13 -7.61 4.02
C THR A 63 40.07 -7.45 2.93
N ASP A 64 40.52 -7.73 1.72
CA ASP A 64 40.02 -7.34 0.41
C ASP A 64 39.21 -8.46 -0.28
N THR A 65 38.53 -8.06 -1.37
CA THR A 65 38.40 -8.73 -2.69
C THR A 65 36.96 -9.01 -3.17
N GLN A 66 36.45 -8.07 -4.00
CA GLN A 66 35.95 -8.17 -5.41
C GLN A 66 34.99 -9.33 -5.82
N THR A 67 34.02 -9.22 -6.76
CA THR A 67 33.55 -8.19 -7.72
C THR A 67 32.29 -8.70 -8.46
N GLY A 68 31.40 -7.75 -8.84
CA GLY A 68 30.80 -7.56 -10.18
C GLY A 68 29.40 -8.16 -10.44
N ASP A 69 28.52 -7.61 -11.29
CA ASP A 69 28.29 -6.26 -11.84
C ASP A 69 26.95 -6.31 -12.61
N ALA A 70 26.28 -5.16 -12.69
CA ALA A 70 25.32 -4.69 -13.69
C ALA A 70 24.06 -5.50 -14.07
N GLY A 71 22.91 -4.86 -13.83
CA GLY A 71 21.64 -5.14 -14.47
C GLY A 71 21.54 -4.62 -15.91
N GLN A 72 20.49 -5.06 -16.61
CA GLN A 72 20.05 -4.47 -17.86
C GLN A 72 18.52 -4.46 -17.94
N GLU A 73 18.02 -3.24 -18.09
CA GLU A 73 16.67 -2.88 -18.49
C GLU A 73 16.34 -3.44 -19.88
N HIS A 74 15.09 -3.87 -20.08
CA HIS A 74 14.53 -3.98 -21.42
C HIS A 74 13.11 -3.41 -21.45
N ASN A 75 13.03 -2.11 -21.69
CA ASN A 75 11.82 -1.43 -22.13
C ASN A 75 11.89 -1.32 -23.66
N GLY A 76 11.03 -2.06 -24.36
CA GLY A 76 11.09 -2.14 -25.82
C GLY A 76 9.97 -2.99 -26.39
N VAL A 77 8.72 -2.54 -26.28
CA VAL A 77 7.61 -3.11 -27.05
C VAL A 77 7.83 -2.73 -28.52
N GLN A 78 8.50 -3.61 -29.26
CA GLN A 78 8.45 -3.60 -30.71
C GLN A 78 7.11 -4.18 -31.15
N THR A 79 6.19 -3.28 -31.51
CA THR A 79 5.00 -3.62 -32.28
C THR A 79 5.44 -4.03 -33.69
N THR A 80 5.75 -5.31 -33.89
CA THR A 80 5.77 -5.88 -35.24
C THR A 80 4.34 -6.21 -35.64
N SER A 81 3.90 -5.61 -36.73
CA SER A 81 2.70 -5.96 -37.47
C SER A 81 2.87 -7.35 -38.11
N SER A 82 2.90 -8.39 -37.27
CA SER A 82 2.65 -9.77 -37.68
C SER A 82 1.18 -9.88 -38.06
N THR A 83 0.86 -10.40 -39.24
CA THR A 83 -0.54 -10.67 -39.61
C THR A 83 -1.22 -11.49 -38.50
N LYS A 84 -2.51 -11.25 -38.23
CA LYS A 84 -3.25 -11.90 -37.13
C LYS A 84 -3.05 -13.42 -37.13
N GLU A 85 -2.97 -14.00 -38.33
CA GLU A 85 -2.74 -15.43 -38.56
C GLU A 85 -1.32 -15.88 -38.22
N GLU A 86 -0.29 -15.10 -38.54
CA GLU A 86 1.10 -15.38 -38.12
C GLU A 86 1.25 -15.30 -36.60
N ARG A 87 0.54 -14.36 -35.95
CA ARG A 87 0.52 -14.24 -34.48
C ARG A 87 -0.19 -15.43 -33.82
N GLU A 88 -1.33 -15.85 -34.37
CA GLU A 88 -2.06 -17.04 -33.91
C GLU A 88 -1.31 -18.34 -34.19
N ALA A 89 -0.54 -18.42 -35.28
CA ALA A 89 0.32 -19.56 -35.59
C ALA A 89 1.52 -19.62 -34.64
N ALA A 90 2.19 -18.49 -34.38
CA ALA A 90 3.25 -18.38 -33.40
C ALA A 90 2.74 -18.72 -31.99
N TYR A 91 1.56 -18.23 -31.61
CA TYR A 91 0.90 -18.57 -30.34
C TYR A 91 0.56 -20.06 -30.23
N ARG A 92 -0.02 -20.66 -31.28
CA ARG A 92 -0.32 -22.10 -31.30
C ARG A 92 0.95 -22.95 -31.22
N ASN A 93 2.04 -22.53 -31.85
CA ASN A 93 3.33 -23.22 -31.79
C ASN A 93 3.97 -23.11 -30.40
N LEU A 94 3.88 -21.93 -29.76
CA LEU A 94 4.33 -21.72 -28.37
C LEU A 94 3.51 -22.56 -27.38
N MET A 95 2.18 -22.58 -27.54
CA MET A 95 1.27 -23.35 -26.70
C MET A 95 1.38 -24.87 -26.92
N ARG A 96 1.76 -25.35 -28.11
CA ARG A 96 1.99 -26.80 -28.35
C ARG A 96 3.40 -27.28 -27.97
N GLY A 97 4.35 -26.37 -27.80
CA GLY A 97 5.71 -26.69 -27.39
C GLY A 97 5.81 -26.84 -25.87
N GLU A 98 6.57 -25.95 -25.25
CA GLU A 98 6.93 -26.02 -23.82
C GLU A 98 5.75 -25.81 -22.86
N TYR A 99 4.67 -25.18 -23.32
CA TYR A 99 3.51 -24.83 -22.48
C TYR A 99 2.29 -25.75 -22.67
N ALA A 100 2.41 -26.84 -23.45
CA ALA A 100 1.29 -27.72 -23.77
C ALA A 100 0.61 -28.30 -22.52
N ASP A 101 1.39 -28.71 -21.53
CA ASP A 101 0.87 -29.30 -20.28
C ASP A 101 0.16 -28.27 -19.40
N LEU A 102 0.69 -27.04 -19.33
CA LEU A 102 0.07 -25.93 -18.58
C LEU A 102 -1.22 -25.46 -19.27
N TYR A 103 -1.19 -25.33 -20.59
CA TYR A 103 -2.35 -24.97 -21.39
C TYR A 103 -3.46 -26.04 -21.32
N ALA A 104 -3.10 -27.33 -21.38
CA ALA A 104 -4.03 -28.43 -21.20
C ALA A 104 -4.69 -28.37 -19.80
N ARG A 105 -3.91 -28.14 -18.75
CA ARG A 105 -4.42 -27.98 -17.37
C ARG A 105 -5.36 -26.78 -17.24
N ASP A 106 -5.02 -25.64 -17.84
CA ASP A 106 -5.85 -24.44 -17.80
C ASP A 106 -7.14 -24.60 -18.60
N MET A 107 -7.07 -25.31 -19.73
CA MET A 107 -8.25 -25.67 -20.54
C MET A 107 -9.16 -26.65 -19.80
N GLU A 108 -8.60 -27.67 -19.14
CA GLU A 108 -9.34 -28.59 -18.29
C GLU A 108 -9.98 -27.85 -17.11
N ARG A 109 -9.26 -26.93 -16.46
CA ARG A 109 -9.80 -26.12 -15.36
C ARG A 109 -10.93 -25.21 -15.84
N THR A 110 -10.77 -24.61 -17.01
CA THR A 110 -11.80 -23.75 -17.61
C THR A 110 -13.01 -24.56 -18.05
N ALA A 111 -12.80 -25.73 -18.67
CA ALA A 111 -13.84 -26.66 -19.04
C ALA A 111 -14.58 -27.20 -17.81
N ALA A 112 -13.86 -27.57 -16.74
CA ALA A 112 -14.42 -28.00 -15.47
C ALA A 112 -15.25 -26.88 -14.81
N ARG A 113 -14.78 -25.63 -14.84
CA ARG A 113 -15.55 -24.47 -14.35
C ARG A 113 -16.82 -24.26 -15.17
N LYS A 114 -16.72 -24.27 -16.50
CA LYS A 114 -17.86 -24.04 -17.38
C LYS A 114 -18.89 -25.17 -17.32
N THR A 115 -18.43 -26.42 -17.23
CA THR A 115 -19.32 -27.55 -17.01
C THR A 115 -19.98 -27.45 -15.65
N LYS A 116 -19.26 -27.08 -14.59
CA LYS A 116 -19.86 -26.83 -13.27
C LYS A 116 -20.90 -25.72 -13.30
N GLU A 117 -20.59 -24.56 -13.88
CA GLU A 117 -21.55 -23.45 -14.05
C GLU A 117 -22.79 -23.92 -14.83
N ASN A 118 -22.58 -24.70 -15.90
CA ASN A 118 -23.67 -25.22 -16.72
C ASN A 118 -24.50 -26.29 -16.00
N THR A 119 -23.87 -27.17 -15.20
CA THR A 119 -24.58 -28.14 -14.37
C THR A 119 -25.33 -27.44 -13.24
N ASP A 120 -24.77 -26.39 -12.64
CA ASP A 120 -25.44 -25.60 -11.61
C ASP A 120 -26.64 -24.85 -12.19
N LEU A 121 -26.53 -24.32 -13.42
CA LEU A 121 -27.66 -23.74 -14.16
C LEU A 121 -28.74 -24.80 -14.44
N HIS A 122 -28.36 -25.98 -14.92
CA HIS A 122 -29.31 -27.07 -15.12
C HIS A 122 -29.98 -27.51 -13.83
N ALA A 123 -29.23 -27.67 -12.73
CA ALA A 123 -29.78 -28.02 -11.42
C ALA A 123 -30.76 -26.96 -10.91
N ARG A 124 -30.51 -25.68 -11.15
CA ARG A 124 -31.46 -24.59 -10.84
C ARG A 124 -32.72 -24.69 -11.68
N LEU A 125 -32.60 -24.97 -12.98
CA LEU A 125 -33.75 -25.18 -13.85
C LEU A 125 -34.56 -26.40 -13.37
N ASP A 126 -33.92 -27.54 -13.14
CA ASP A 126 -34.54 -28.76 -12.62
C ASP A 126 -35.24 -28.54 -11.27
N ALA A 127 -34.70 -27.66 -10.41
CA ALA A 127 -35.32 -27.31 -9.15
C ALA A 127 -36.61 -26.46 -9.32
N VAL A 128 -36.70 -25.66 -10.38
CA VAL A 128 -37.86 -24.80 -10.68
C VAL A 128 -38.88 -25.51 -11.59
N MET A 129 -38.47 -26.51 -12.37
CA MET A 129 -39.39 -27.25 -13.25
C MET A 129 -40.64 -27.82 -12.54
N PRO A 130 -40.56 -28.40 -11.32
CA PRO A 130 -41.74 -28.89 -10.62
C PRO A 130 -42.76 -27.79 -10.33
N THR A 131 -42.33 -26.58 -9.97
CA THR A 131 -43.25 -25.48 -9.69
C THR A 131 -43.95 -25.04 -10.97
N ILE A 132 -43.21 -24.93 -12.08
CA ILE A 132 -43.77 -24.63 -13.41
C ILE A 132 -44.78 -25.71 -13.83
N GLN A 133 -44.49 -26.99 -13.59
CA GLN A 133 -45.41 -28.08 -13.90
C GLN A 133 -46.70 -28.00 -13.08
N THR A 134 -46.62 -27.69 -11.78
CA THR A 134 -47.83 -27.52 -10.95
C THR A 134 -48.68 -26.34 -11.42
N LEU A 135 -48.05 -25.22 -11.79
CA LEU A 135 -48.74 -24.04 -12.33
C LEU A 135 -49.37 -24.36 -13.69
N ALA A 136 -48.63 -25.02 -14.58
CA ALA A 136 -49.14 -25.43 -15.89
C ALA A 136 -50.33 -26.39 -15.78
N GLN A 137 -50.33 -27.30 -14.80
CA GLN A 137 -51.48 -28.16 -14.51
C GLN A 137 -52.69 -27.38 -14.02
N LYS A 138 -52.48 -26.40 -13.13
CA LYS A 138 -53.55 -25.53 -12.60
C LYS A 138 -54.20 -24.68 -13.71
N TYR A 139 -53.37 -24.13 -14.60
CA TYR A 139 -53.82 -23.23 -15.68
C TYR A 139 -54.06 -23.95 -17.03
N HIS A 140 -53.93 -25.28 -17.07
CA HIS A 140 -54.09 -26.10 -18.27
C HIS A 140 -53.25 -25.64 -19.47
N VAL A 141 -52.01 -25.23 -19.22
CA VAL A 141 -51.06 -24.74 -20.22
C VAL A 141 -50.11 -25.86 -20.66
N ASP A 142 -49.84 -25.96 -21.95
CA ASP A 142 -48.86 -26.91 -22.51
C ASP A 142 -47.42 -26.38 -22.37
N LEU A 143 -46.51 -27.18 -21.81
CA LEU A 143 -45.10 -26.81 -21.59
C LEU A 143 -44.20 -27.05 -22.82
N ASN A 144 -44.74 -27.49 -23.96
CA ASN A 144 -43.96 -27.69 -25.19
C ASN A 144 -43.22 -26.42 -25.65
N ASP A 145 -43.75 -25.24 -25.34
CA ASP A 145 -43.11 -23.93 -25.55
C ASP A 145 -42.96 -23.22 -24.20
N LEU A 146 -41.86 -23.48 -23.49
CA LEU A 146 -41.64 -22.99 -22.12
C LEU A 146 -41.75 -21.44 -22.00
N PRO A 147 -41.16 -20.63 -22.89
CA PRO A 147 -41.36 -19.17 -22.88
C PRO A 147 -42.84 -18.75 -22.96
N LYS A 148 -43.59 -19.30 -23.91
CA LYS A 148 -45.01 -18.97 -24.10
C LYS A 148 -45.90 -19.53 -23.00
N ALA A 149 -45.56 -20.72 -22.50
CA ALA A 149 -46.23 -21.35 -21.37
C ALA A 149 -46.08 -20.49 -20.12
N MET A 150 -44.88 -19.98 -19.87
CA MET A 150 -44.61 -19.11 -18.73
C MET A 150 -45.36 -17.77 -18.85
N GLU A 151 -45.42 -17.17 -20.04
CA GLU A 151 -46.21 -15.95 -20.29
C GLU A 151 -47.71 -16.17 -20.03
N THR A 152 -48.28 -17.27 -20.54
CA THR A 152 -49.70 -17.60 -20.34
C THR A 152 -50.04 -17.97 -18.90
N ILE A 153 -49.14 -18.66 -18.19
CA ILE A 153 -49.26 -18.90 -16.74
C ILE A 153 -49.26 -17.59 -15.97
N PHE A 154 -48.38 -16.64 -16.31
CA PHE A 154 -48.37 -15.33 -15.63
C PHE A 154 -49.64 -14.52 -15.92
N ALA A 155 -50.10 -14.48 -17.17
CA ALA A 155 -51.34 -13.78 -17.52
C ALA A 155 -52.56 -14.38 -16.80
N SER A 156 -52.68 -15.70 -16.79
CA SER A 156 -53.78 -16.39 -16.09
C SER A 156 -53.70 -16.26 -14.57
N MET A 157 -52.50 -16.19 -14.00
CA MET A 157 -52.31 -15.90 -12.57
C MET A 157 -52.69 -14.46 -12.20
N ASP A 158 -52.45 -13.50 -13.08
CA ASP A 158 -52.87 -12.11 -12.89
C ASP A 158 -54.41 -11.95 -12.99
N ASP A 159 -55.07 -12.81 -13.77
CA ASP A 159 -56.54 -12.84 -13.90
C ASP A 159 -57.24 -13.65 -12.78
N ASP A 160 -56.52 -14.54 -12.10
CA ASP A 160 -57.03 -15.42 -11.04
C ASP A 160 -57.41 -14.65 -9.76
N VAL A 161 -58.68 -14.23 -9.65
CA VAL A 161 -59.18 -13.47 -8.49
C VAL A 161 -59.04 -14.26 -7.17
N GLU A 162 -59.27 -15.57 -7.19
CA GLU A 162 -59.18 -16.42 -5.99
C GLU A 162 -57.77 -16.47 -5.40
N PHE A 163 -56.74 -16.37 -6.23
CA PHE A 163 -55.34 -16.38 -5.78
C PHE A 163 -55.00 -15.12 -4.98
N TRP A 164 -55.62 -13.98 -5.34
CA TRP A 164 -55.36 -12.69 -4.71
C TRP A 164 -56.36 -12.33 -3.61
N ALA A 165 -57.54 -12.98 -3.58
CA ALA A 165 -58.62 -12.62 -2.67
C ALA A 165 -58.26 -12.76 -1.19
N GLU A 166 -57.53 -13.82 -0.83
CA GLU A 166 -57.10 -14.06 0.55
C GLU A 166 -56.13 -13.00 1.03
N GLU A 167 -55.10 -12.69 0.22
CA GLU A 167 -54.06 -11.74 0.61
C GLU A 167 -54.53 -10.29 0.51
N ALA A 168 -55.38 -9.97 -0.47
CA ALA A 168 -56.05 -8.67 -0.53
C ALA A 168 -56.92 -8.42 0.72
N ALA A 169 -57.64 -9.45 1.20
CA ALA A 169 -58.42 -9.37 2.43
C ALA A 169 -57.54 -9.18 3.66
N GLU A 170 -56.38 -9.86 3.74
CA GLU A 170 -55.39 -9.65 4.81
C GLU A 170 -54.87 -8.20 4.82
N HIS A 171 -54.60 -7.64 3.65
CA HIS A 171 -54.14 -6.26 3.49
C HIS A 171 -55.26 -5.20 3.56
N ASN A 172 -56.51 -5.59 3.78
CA ASN A 172 -57.68 -4.70 3.79
C ASN A 172 -57.81 -3.87 2.49
N MET A 173 -57.34 -4.41 1.36
CA MET A 173 -57.41 -3.78 0.05
C MET A 173 -58.36 -4.55 -0.86
N ASP A 174 -58.94 -3.86 -1.83
CA ASP A 174 -59.64 -4.52 -2.93
C ASP A 174 -58.64 -5.35 -3.78
N VAL A 175 -59.09 -6.44 -4.41
CA VAL A 175 -58.22 -7.34 -5.17
C VAL A 175 -57.47 -6.60 -6.28
N ASP A 176 -58.14 -5.68 -6.99
CA ASP A 176 -57.49 -4.91 -8.06
C ASP A 176 -56.50 -3.89 -7.49
N ALA A 177 -56.82 -3.28 -6.34
CA ALA A 177 -55.91 -2.39 -5.64
C ALA A 177 -54.65 -3.13 -5.11
N TYR A 178 -54.82 -4.36 -4.62
CA TYR A 178 -53.72 -5.21 -4.16
C TYR A 178 -52.78 -5.62 -5.30
N LYS A 179 -53.31 -5.94 -6.49
CA LYS A 179 -52.50 -6.24 -7.68
C LYS A 179 -51.59 -5.07 -8.07
N GLU A 180 -52.13 -3.84 -8.08
CA GLU A 180 -51.34 -2.64 -8.36
C GLU A 180 -50.33 -2.34 -7.25
N TYR A 181 -50.70 -2.54 -5.98
CA TYR A 181 -49.75 -2.43 -4.86
C TYR A 181 -48.55 -3.37 -5.04
N ARG A 182 -48.80 -4.64 -5.35
CA ARG A 182 -47.75 -5.64 -5.57
C ARG A 182 -46.89 -5.31 -6.79
N ARG A 183 -47.50 -4.79 -7.87
CA ARG A 183 -46.76 -4.31 -9.04
C ARG A 183 -45.83 -3.15 -8.66
N MET A 184 -46.32 -2.18 -7.89
CA MET A 184 -45.54 -1.04 -7.41
C MET A 184 -44.42 -1.49 -6.46
N GLU A 185 -44.68 -2.45 -5.57
CA GLU A 185 -43.68 -3.00 -4.66
C GLU A 185 -42.52 -3.67 -5.44
N ARG A 186 -42.82 -4.47 -6.47
CA ARG A 186 -41.79 -5.06 -7.34
C ARG A 186 -40.96 -4.00 -8.04
N GLN A 187 -41.60 -2.98 -8.62
CA GLN A 187 -40.90 -1.88 -9.28
C GLN A 187 -40.03 -1.08 -8.30
N ASN A 188 -40.55 -0.78 -7.11
CA ASN A 188 -39.78 -0.10 -6.06
C ASN A 188 -38.58 -0.93 -5.61
N ARG A 189 -38.76 -2.24 -5.43
CA ARG A 189 -37.67 -3.15 -5.09
C ARG A 189 -36.59 -3.16 -6.16
N GLU A 190 -36.96 -3.27 -7.43
CA GLU A 190 -36.01 -3.20 -8.55
C GLU A 190 -35.27 -1.86 -8.59
N LEU A 191 -35.98 -0.74 -8.34
CA LEU A 191 -35.37 0.59 -8.27
C LEU A 191 -34.38 0.71 -7.11
N VAL A 192 -34.74 0.24 -5.91
CA VAL A 192 -33.88 0.26 -4.73
C VAL A 192 -32.66 -0.63 -4.93
N GLU A 193 -32.83 -1.84 -5.46
CA GLU A 193 -31.71 -2.74 -5.79
C GLU A 193 -30.79 -2.12 -6.84
N ARG A 194 -31.37 -1.46 -7.86
CA ARG A 194 -30.61 -0.76 -8.90
C ARG A 194 -29.84 0.45 -8.34
N GLU A 195 -30.44 1.25 -7.47
CA GLU A 195 -29.76 2.35 -6.78
C GLU A 195 -28.65 1.83 -5.86
N ALA A 196 -28.91 0.77 -5.09
CA ALA A 196 -27.92 0.16 -4.20
C ALA A 196 -26.71 -0.33 -5.00
N ARG A 197 -26.93 -1.03 -6.13
CA ARG A 197 -25.86 -1.45 -7.04
C ARG A 197 -25.09 -0.25 -7.59
N GLN A 198 -25.77 0.77 -8.09
CA GLN A 198 -25.09 1.96 -8.61
C GLN A 198 -24.29 2.71 -7.53
N ARG A 199 -24.82 2.82 -6.31
CA ARG A 199 -24.12 3.45 -5.18
C ARG A 199 -22.90 2.62 -4.79
N GLY A 200 -23.02 1.30 -4.69
CA GLY A 200 -21.90 0.40 -4.43
C GLY A 200 -20.82 0.49 -5.50
N GLU A 201 -21.20 0.42 -6.78
CA GLU A 201 -20.28 0.58 -7.92
C GLU A 201 -19.59 1.94 -7.91
N SER A 202 -20.33 3.03 -7.62
CA SER A 202 -19.77 4.38 -7.58
C SER A 202 -18.80 4.56 -6.40
N GLN A 203 -19.13 4.02 -5.22
CA GLN A 203 -18.25 4.05 -4.05
C GLN A 203 -16.98 3.23 -4.30
N ALA A 204 -17.12 2.03 -4.86
CA ALA A 204 -16.01 1.18 -5.28
C ALA A 204 -15.08 1.91 -6.27
N GLN A 205 -15.66 2.52 -7.32
CA GLN A 205 -14.89 3.27 -8.32
C GLN A 205 -14.18 4.48 -7.71
N GLN A 206 -14.84 5.23 -6.81
CA GLN A 206 -14.21 6.36 -6.12
C GLN A 206 -13.07 5.90 -5.22
N GLN A 207 -13.24 4.79 -4.51
CA GLN A 207 -12.20 4.22 -3.65
C GLN A 207 -10.99 3.76 -4.47
N LEU A 208 -11.23 3.07 -5.60
CA LEU A 208 -10.18 2.66 -6.53
C LEU A 208 -9.44 3.87 -7.11
N ALA A 209 -10.16 4.92 -7.51
CA ALA A 209 -9.54 6.14 -8.02
C ALA A 209 -8.66 6.83 -6.97
N ARG A 210 -9.12 6.91 -5.71
CA ARG A 210 -8.32 7.42 -4.59
C ARG A 210 -7.05 6.59 -4.39
N TRP A 211 -7.19 5.27 -4.27
CA TRP A 211 -6.04 4.37 -4.10
C TRP A 211 -5.05 4.44 -5.26
N ASN A 212 -5.51 4.54 -6.52
CA ASN A 212 -4.63 4.71 -7.66
C ASN A 212 -3.82 6.02 -7.56
N SER A 213 -4.48 7.13 -7.22
CA SER A 213 -3.78 8.42 -7.05
C SER A 213 -2.80 8.43 -5.87
N GLU A 214 -3.14 7.78 -4.75
CA GLU A 214 -2.24 7.61 -3.61
C GLU A 214 -1.04 6.72 -3.98
N ALA A 215 -1.28 5.65 -4.73
CA ALA A 215 -0.24 4.74 -5.20
C ALA A 215 0.76 5.44 -6.13
N GLU A 216 0.28 6.29 -7.05
CA GLU A 216 1.14 7.09 -7.92
C GLU A 216 2.02 8.07 -7.12
N GLN A 217 1.44 8.76 -6.15
CA GLN A 217 2.18 9.66 -5.27
C GLN A 217 3.21 8.91 -4.42
N LEU A 218 2.86 7.72 -3.94
CA LEU A 218 3.76 6.89 -3.15
C LEU A 218 4.92 6.36 -3.99
N ARG A 219 4.64 5.93 -5.22
CA ARG A 219 5.66 5.50 -6.19
C ARG A 219 6.64 6.63 -6.54
N ALA A 220 6.17 7.88 -6.57
CA ALA A 220 7.04 9.04 -6.77
C ALA A 220 8.01 9.28 -5.59
N LYS A 221 7.61 8.94 -4.36
CA LYS A 221 8.46 9.06 -3.15
C LYS A 221 9.35 7.83 -2.94
N PHE A 222 8.82 6.64 -3.23
CA PHE A 222 9.48 5.35 -3.07
C PHE A 222 9.41 4.58 -4.39
N PRO A 223 10.47 4.65 -5.23
CA PRO A 223 10.49 3.99 -6.53
C PRO A 223 10.34 2.47 -6.50
N GLY A 224 10.59 1.84 -5.35
CA GLY A 224 10.41 0.40 -5.11
C GLY A 224 8.97 -0.03 -4.77
N PHE A 225 8.03 0.91 -4.62
CA PHE A 225 6.65 0.60 -4.25
C PHE A 225 5.87 0.00 -5.43
N ASP A 226 5.26 -1.17 -5.19
CA ASP A 226 4.33 -1.83 -6.10
C ASP A 226 3.05 -2.25 -5.36
N LEU A 227 1.94 -1.59 -5.69
CA LEU A 227 0.64 -1.86 -5.10
C LEU A 227 0.20 -3.32 -5.29
N GLN A 228 0.50 -3.96 -6.42
CA GLN A 228 0.06 -5.35 -6.66
C GLN A 228 0.78 -6.34 -5.77
N ARG A 229 2.03 -6.04 -5.41
CA ARG A 229 2.81 -6.86 -4.50
C ARG A 229 2.30 -6.66 -3.07
N GLU A 230 2.15 -5.42 -2.63
CA GLU A 230 1.83 -5.17 -1.22
C GLU A 230 0.35 -5.42 -0.92
N ALA A 231 -0.54 -5.36 -1.92
CA ALA A 231 -1.92 -5.79 -1.79
C ALA A 231 -2.08 -7.30 -1.52
N GLN A 232 -1.05 -8.13 -1.76
CA GLN A 232 -1.06 -9.54 -1.40
C GLN A 232 -0.81 -9.75 0.10
N ASP A 233 -0.19 -8.77 0.78
CA ASP A 233 0.07 -8.88 2.21
C ASP A 233 -1.20 -8.64 3.03
N PRO A 234 -1.61 -9.62 3.87
CA PRO A 234 -2.85 -9.51 4.65
C PRO A 234 -2.87 -8.30 5.60
N ASN A 235 -1.70 -7.93 6.14
CA ASN A 235 -1.56 -6.80 7.07
C ASN A 235 -1.76 -5.46 6.36
N PHE A 236 -1.25 -5.31 5.14
CA PHE A 236 -1.46 -4.12 4.32
C PHE A 236 -2.95 -4.00 3.95
N GLN A 237 -3.56 -5.10 3.52
CA GLN A 237 -4.99 -5.14 3.19
C GLN A 237 -5.87 -4.81 4.41
N ALA A 238 -5.52 -5.29 5.60
CA ALA A 238 -6.23 -4.96 6.84
C ALA A 238 -6.15 -3.46 7.17
N MET A 239 -4.99 -2.83 6.96
CA MET A 239 -4.83 -1.38 7.17
C MET A 239 -5.63 -0.57 6.15
N LEU A 240 -5.66 -0.98 4.88
CA LEU A 240 -6.49 -0.34 3.86
C LEU A 240 -7.99 -0.50 4.17
N ARG A 241 -8.42 -1.68 4.65
CA ARG A 241 -9.81 -1.90 5.14
C ARG A 241 -10.18 -1.00 6.31
N ALA A 242 -9.24 -0.76 7.22
CA ALA A 242 -9.43 0.13 8.36
C ALA A 242 -9.42 1.63 7.98
N GLY A 243 -9.25 1.97 6.71
CA GLY A 243 -9.22 3.35 6.22
C GLY A 243 -7.90 4.06 6.44
N VAL A 244 -6.81 3.34 6.74
CA VAL A 244 -5.46 3.93 6.83
C VAL A 244 -4.99 4.30 5.42
N PRO A 245 -4.49 5.53 5.18
CA PRO A 245 -3.98 5.90 3.86
C PRO A 245 -2.80 5.03 3.43
N MET A 246 -2.66 4.81 2.13
CA MET A 246 -1.72 3.84 1.57
C MET A 246 -0.25 4.15 1.94
N GLU A 247 0.10 5.42 1.99
CA GLU A 247 1.44 5.89 2.39
C GLU A 247 1.80 5.47 3.82
N HIS A 248 0.83 5.52 4.74
CA HIS A 248 1.07 5.12 6.12
C HIS A 248 1.19 3.61 6.26
N ALA A 249 0.32 2.87 5.58
CA ALA A 249 0.38 1.41 5.59
C ALA A 249 1.73 0.90 5.06
N TYR A 250 2.22 1.47 3.96
CA TYR A 250 3.53 1.12 3.40
C TYR A 250 4.69 1.46 4.35
N LYS A 251 4.68 2.67 4.92
CA LYS A 251 5.72 3.09 5.87
C LYS A 251 5.78 2.21 7.11
N VAL A 252 4.65 1.73 7.61
CA VAL A 252 4.61 0.86 8.80
C VAL A 252 5.21 -0.51 8.49
N LEU A 253 4.91 -1.08 7.31
CA LEU A 253 5.45 -2.38 6.89
C LEU A 253 6.94 -2.32 6.55
N HIS A 254 7.39 -1.25 5.89
CA HIS A 254 8.78 -1.10 5.44
C HIS A 254 9.60 -0.13 6.30
N MET A 255 9.17 0.16 7.53
CA MET A 255 9.82 1.18 8.37
C MET A 255 11.31 0.86 8.58
N ASP A 256 11.63 -0.38 8.93
CA ASP A 256 13.00 -0.81 9.19
C ASP A 256 13.88 -0.71 7.93
N GLU A 257 13.33 -1.06 6.77
CA GLU A 257 14.03 -0.99 5.49
C GLU A 257 14.31 0.46 5.10
N ILE A 258 13.30 1.34 5.18
CA ILE A 258 13.43 2.77 4.89
C ILE A 258 14.47 3.41 5.81
N VAL A 259 14.38 3.16 7.12
CA VAL A 259 15.32 3.71 8.10
C VAL A 259 16.75 3.21 7.85
N ASN A 260 16.93 1.94 7.48
CA ASN A 260 18.25 1.40 7.17
C ASN A 260 18.84 1.99 5.89
N GLN A 261 18.04 2.17 4.84
CA GLN A 261 18.48 2.84 3.60
C GLN A 261 18.87 4.31 3.85
N GLU A 262 18.08 5.04 4.65
CA GLU A 262 18.40 6.42 5.05
C GLU A 262 19.69 6.49 5.89
N ARG A 263 19.92 5.53 6.77
CA ARG A 263 21.17 5.44 7.55
C ARG A 263 22.37 5.21 6.64
N MET A 264 22.28 4.30 5.68
CA MET A 264 23.38 4.01 4.74
C MET A 264 23.71 5.21 3.85
N THR A 265 22.69 5.87 3.29
CA THR A 265 22.89 7.06 2.45
C THR A 265 23.45 8.24 3.26
N THR A 266 22.97 8.44 4.49
CA THR A 266 23.50 9.47 5.40
C THR A 266 24.94 9.16 5.79
N ALA A 267 25.26 7.91 6.12
CA ALA A 267 26.62 7.49 6.44
C ALA A 267 27.56 7.77 5.26
N ALA A 268 27.21 7.31 4.05
CA ALA A 268 27.98 7.56 2.83
C ALA A 268 28.19 9.07 2.57
N ALA A 269 27.13 9.89 2.71
CA ALA A 269 27.23 11.33 2.54
C ALA A 269 28.11 12.00 3.63
N THR A 270 28.09 11.49 4.86
CA THR A 270 28.99 11.98 5.92
C THR A 270 30.43 11.57 5.67
N GLU A 271 30.68 10.34 5.21
CA GLU A 271 32.00 9.87 4.82
C GLU A 271 32.56 10.71 3.67
N GLU A 272 31.76 10.95 2.63
CA GLU A 272 32.17 11.82 1.52
C GLU A 272 32.47 13.25 2.01
N ARG A 273 31.63 13.82 2.89
CA ARG A 273 31.92 15.13 3.50
C ARG A 273 33.21 15.13 4.31
N VAL A 274 33.50 14.07 5.06
CA VAL A 274 34.75 13.95 5.83
C VAL A 274 35.93 13.83 4.89
N VAL A 275 35.85 12.99 3.86
CA VAL A 275 36.90 12.80 2.85
C VAL A 275 37.14 14.10 2.07
N ALA A 276 36.09 14.80 1.64
CA ALA A 276 36.18 16.09 0.96
C ALA A 276 36.85 17.15 1.86
N ASN A 277 36.50 17.20 3.15
CA ASN A 277 37.15 18.07 4.13
C ASN A 277 38.63 17.73 4.34
N VAL A 278 38.99 16.44 4.41
CA VAL A 278 40.39 15.98 4.54
C VAL A 278 41.18 16.33 3.29
N ARG A 279 40.63 16.10 2.09
CA ARG A 279 41.25 16.46 0.81
C ARG A 279 41.45 17.97 0.69
N ALA A 280 40.46 18.77 1.07
CA ALA A 280 40.56 20.24 1.07
C ALA A 280 41.62 20.75 2.06
N ARG A 281 41.80 20.08 3.21
CA ARG A 281 42.89 20.37 4.16
C ARG A 281 44.25 19.91 3.65
N GLY A 282 44.32 18.77 2.94
CA GLY A 282 45.56 18.22 2.37
C GLY A 282 46.05 18.95 1.11
N ALA A 283 45.16 19.56 0.34
CA ALA A 283 45.49 20.37 -0.84
C ALA A 283 45.94 21.80 -0.51
N ARG A 284 46.04 22.17 0.78
CA ARG A 284 46.64 23.45 1.18
C ARG A 284 48.14 23.40 0.87
N PRO A 285 48.67 24.31 0.02
CA PRO A 285 50.10 24.39 -0.24
C PRO A 285 50.87 24.61 1.06
N LYS A 286 51.89 23.79 1.30
CA LYS A 286 52.86 24.01 2.40
C LYS A 286 53.78 25.15 2.00
N GLU A 287 53.34 26.39 2.23
CA GLU A 287 54.24 27.53 2.37
C GLU A 287 54.13 28.08 3.79
N ALA A 288 55.28 28.35 4.38
CA ALA A 288 55.49 28.50 5.81
C ALA A 288 54.79 29.72 6.41
N GLY A 289 54.16 29.54 7.57
CA GLY A 289 53.71 30.65 8.40
C GLY A 289 52.68 30.23 9.43
N ASN A 290 53.14 30.02 10.66
CA ASN A 290 52.37 29.85 11.90
C ASN A 290 51.95 28.42 12.26
N ALA A 291 52.43 28.00 13.44
CA ALA A 291 52.13 26.73 14.07
C ALA A 291 50.64 26.46 14.11
N THR A 292 50.25 25.25 13.70
CA THR A 292 48.95 24.67 14.04
C THR A 292 48.90 24.52 15.55
N SER A 293 48.38 25.52 16.25
CA SER A 293 47.90 25.33 17.60
C SER A 293 46.68 24.41 17.51
N SER A 294 46.91 23.13 17.83
CA SER A 294 45.83 22.23 18.20
C SER A 294 44.96 22.96 19.21
N ALA A 295 43.64 22.97 19.00
CA ALA A 295 42.69 23.60 19.93
C ALA A 295 42.86 23.06 21.37
N PHE A 296 43.52 21.90 21.51
CA PHE A 296 43.93 21.28 22.74
C PHE A 296 45.46 21.14 22.86
N VAL A 297 46.08 21.65 23.93
CA VAL A 297 47.52 21.50 24.19
C VAL A 297 47.71 20.19 24.93
N THR A 298 48.31 19.16 24.34
CA THR A 298 48.52 17.89 25.05
C THR A 298 49.89 17.91 25.73
N LYS A 299 49.93 17.84 27.07
CA LYS A 299 51.19 17.88 27.85
C LYS A 299 51.51 16.51 28.44
N ASN A 300 52.15 15.63 27.68
CA ASN A 300 52.47 14.27 28.14
C ASN A 300 53.75 14.15 28.99
N ASP A 301 54.56 15.22 29.09
CA ASP A 301 55.85 15.19 29.78
C ASP A 301 55.74 15.78 31.20
N VAL A 302 55.93 14.93 32.22
CA VAL A 302 55.84 15.30 33.65
C VAL A 302 56.83 16.40 34.02
N SER A 303 58.00 16.45 33.36
CA SER A 303 59.05 17.44 33.64
C SER A 303 58.67 18.86 33.21
N LYS A 304 57.67 19.01 32.33
CA LYS A 304 57.21 20.29 31.77
C LYS A 304 55.92 20.80 32.41
N LEU A 305 55.44 20.15 33.47
CA LEU A 305 54.23 20.57 34.19
C LEU A 305 54.51 21.80 35.06
N THR A 306 53.80 22.89 34.77
CA THR A 306 53.86 24.10 35.59
C THR A 306 53.15 23.89 36.93
N LYS A 307 53.39 24.78 37.91
CA LYS A 307 52.71 24.69 39.22
C LYS A 307 51.18 24.73 39.10
N ALA A 308 50.66 25.46 38.10
CA ALA A 308 49.23 25.54 37.81
C ALA A 308 48.68 24.25 37.19
N ASP A 309 49.42 23.62 36.25
CA ASP A 309 49.02 22.34 35.64
C ASP A 309 48.91 21.23 36.70
N ARG A 310 49.85 21.18 37.66
CA ARG A 310 49.81 20.20 38.75
C ARG A 310 48.64 20.41 39.71
N ALA A 311 48.24 21.66 39.96
CA ALA A 311 47.08 21.97 40.79
C ALA A 311 45.78 21.51 40.11
N GLU A 312 45.67 21.67 38.79
CA GLU A 312 44.52 21.22 38.02
C GLU A 312 44.48 19.69 37.90
N ILE A 313 45.63 19.03 37.70
CA ILE A 313 45.76 17.56 37.76
C ILE A 313 45.32 17.05 39.14
N ALA A 314 45.75 17.69 40.23
CA ALA A 314 45.35 17.32 41.59
C ALA A 314 43.84 17.52 41.82
N ARG A 315 43.25 18.59 41.27
CA ARG A 315 41.79 18.84 41.34
C ARG A 315 40.97 17.81 40.55
N ARG A 316 41.51 17.30 39.44
CA ARG A 316 40.89 16.25 38.62
C ARG A 316 41.03 14.87 39.27
N ALA A 317 42.22 14.56 39.81
CA ALA A 317 42.45 13.35 40.60
C ALA A 317 41.58 13.31 41.88
N ALA A 318 41.37 14.44 42.54
CA ALA A 318 40.45 14.55 43.69
C ALA A 318 38.97 14.29 43.32
N ARG A 319 38.60 14.47 42.04
CA ARG A 319 37.29 14.10 41.49
C ARG A 319 37.22 12.64 40.99
N GLY A 320 38.30 11.87 41.17
CA GLY A 320 38.37 10.44 40.83
C GLY A 320 38.91 10.12 39.44
N GLU A 321 39.37 11.10 38.67
CA GLU A 321 40.00 10.83 37.35
C GLU A 321 41.41 10.26 37.52
N LYS A 322 41.69 9.12 36.86
CA LYS A 322 43.04 8.54 36.77
C LYS A 322 43.76 9.13 35.56
N ILE A 323 44.82 9.91 35.81
CA ILE A 323 45.66 10.51 34.76
C ILE A 323 46.99 9.75 34.72
N SER A 324 47.29 9.12 33.58
CA SER A 324 48.55 8.42 33.30
C SER A 324 49.36 9.18 32.26
N PHE A 325 50.68 9.27 32.47
CA PHE A 325 51.64 9.94 31.59
C PHE A 325 52.53 8.92 30.88
#